data_AF-A0A1I6FJG3-F1
#
_entry.id   AF-A0A1I6FJG3-F1
#
_cell.length_a   1.000
_cell.length_b   1.000
_cell.length_c   1.000
_cell.angle_alpha   90.00
_cell.angle_beta   90.00
_cell.angle_gamma   90.00
#
_symmetry.space_group_name_H-M   'P 1'
#
loop_
_entity.id
_entity.type
_entity.pdbx_description
1 polymer ?
#
loop_
_entity_poly.entity_id
_entity_poly.type
_entity_poly.pdbx_seq_one_letter_code
_entity_poly.pdbx_strand_id
1 'polypeptide(L)'
;MICWDRCDEDVVGYFDEFEIGVLRDYAESLLRLLDHRARSYRLVGTALAPEDVTTDRRLLALLRAELGAGEPDWVLACQEAVCLNWIADQLIEHLGTLPSSGGVVCLAARSVPTWSRVIRWYLAVIREMTEQDGRAAGKPVAKSVGWFGGIVEGLETQSASSVSS
;
A
#
# COMPACT_ATOMS: atom_id res chain seq x y z
N MET A 1 -3.37 12.90 14.75
CA MET A 1 -2.05 13.60 14.68
C MET A 1 -1.04 12.49 14.65
N ILE A 2 -0.33 12.33 13.55
CA ILE A 2 0.59 11.21 13.38
C ILE A 2 1.89 11.58 14.11
N CYS A 3 2.21 10.84 15.18
CA CYS A 3 3.47 10.99 15.88
C CYS A 3 4.28 9.72 15.63
N TRP A 4 5.37 9.83 14.88
CA TRP A 4 6.37 8.79 14.75
C TRP A 4 7.59 9.19 15.56
N ASP A 5 8.02 8.31 16.45
CA ASP A 5 9.25 8.43 17.21
C ASP A 5 10.14 7.21 16.95
N ARG A 6 11.40 7.31 17.32
CA ARG A 6 12.37 6.24 17.16
C ARG A 6 12.91 5.80 18.52
N CYS A 7 12.94 4.50 18.74
CA CYS A 7 13.48 3.88 19.94
C CYS A 7 14.46 2.78 19.52
N ASP A 8 15.77 3.03 19.62
CA ASP A 8 16.84 2.10 19.24
C ASP A 8 16.70 1.56 17.80
N GLU A 9 16.26 0.31 17.66
CA GLU A 9 16.04 -0.42 16.40
C GLU A 9 14.59 -0.34 15.88
N ASP A 10 13.69 0.29 16.64
CA ASP A 10 12.26 0.38 16.34
C ASP A 10 11.83 1.81 15.99
N VAL A 11 10.84 1.91 15.11
CA VAL A 11 10.08 3.11 14.79
C VAL A 11 8.67 2.91 15.32
N VAL A 12 8.23 3.83 16.18
CA VAL A 12 7.02 3.70 16.98
C VAL A 12 6.05 4.82 16.61
N GLY A 13 4.83 4.45 16.28
CA GLY A 13 3.76 5.39 15.90
C GLY A 13 2.54 5.23 16.77
N TYR A 14 1.92 6.34 17.18
CA TYR A 14 0.60 6.29 17.84
C TYR A 14 -0.51 6.62 16.84
N PHE A 15 -1.55 5.79 16.84
CA PHE A 15 -2.75 5.95 16.01
C PHE A 15 -4.01 5.83 16.87
N ASP A 16 -4.99 6.68 16.63
CA ASP A 16 -6.30 6.51 17.24
C ASP A 16 -7.09 5.35 16.60
N GLU A 17 -8.21 4.96 17.21
CA GLU A 17 -9.03 3.84 16.73
C GLU A 17 -9.58 4.07 15.33
N PHE A 18 -9.93 5.31 14.99
CA PHE A 18 -10.43 5.65 13.67
C PHE A 18 -9.33 5.52 12.61
N GLU A 19 -8.13 6.02 12.90
CA GLU A 19 -6.94 5.93 12.07
C GLU A 19 -6.54 4.47 11.80
N ILE A 20 -6.54 3.61 12.82
CA ILE A 20 -6.32 2.17 12.66
C ILE A 20 -7.43 1.54 11.81
N GLY A 21 -8.70 1.87 12.08
CA GLY A 21 -9.82 1.39 11.28
C GLY A 21 -9.65 1.71 9.79
N VAL A 22 -9.25 2.94 9.47
CA VAL A 22 -8.98 3.36 8.09
C VAL A 22 -7.84 2.54 7.46
N LEU A 23 -6.71 2.35 8.15
CA LEU A 23 -5.59 1.56 7.62
C LEU A 23 -5.99 0.12 7.32
N ARG A 24 -6.70 -0.51 8.27
CA ARG A 24 -7.20 -1.87 8.12
C ARG A 24 -8.19 -1.97 6.95
N ASP A 25 -9.16 -1.07 6.87
CA ASP A 25 -10.15 -1.04 5.79
C ASP A 25 -9.51 -0.93 4.41
N TYR A 26 -8.48 -0.09 4.26
CA TYR A 26 -7.73 0.02 3.00
C TYR A 26 -6.96 -1.26 2.68
N ALA A 27 -6.23 -1.81 3.66
CA ALA A 27 -5.47 -3.05 3.47
C ALA A 27 -6.38 -4.22 3.08
N GLU A 28 -7.47 -4.42 3.82
CA GLU A 28 -8.43 -5.49 3.59
C GLU A 28 -9.19 -5.31 2.26
N SER A 29 -9.49 -4.07 1.87
CA SER A 29 -10.14 -3.80 0.58
C SER A 29 -9.20 -4.06 -0.59
N LEU A 30 -7.91 -3.73 -0.47
CA LEU A 30 -6.92 -4.11 -1.48
C LEU A 30 -6.73 -5.63 -1.52
N LEU A 31 -6.61 -6.31 -0.38
CA LEU A 31 -6.50 -7.77 -0.37
C LEU A 31 -7.69 -8.45 -1.05
N ARG A 32 -8.92 -7.97 -0.81
CA ARG A 32 -10.11 -8.48 -1.51
C ARG A 32 -10.05 -8.24 -3.02
N LEU A 33 -9.52 -7.09 -3.45
CA LEU A 33 -9.32 -6.79 -4.87
C LEU A 33 -8.29 -7.73 -5.51
N LEU A 34 -7.17 -7.97 -4.82
CA LEU A 34 -6.10 -8.86 -5.28
C LEU A 34 -6.58 -10.32 -5.32
N ASP A 35 -7.27 -10.80 -4.29
CA ASP A 35 -7.87 -12.14 -4.25
C ASP A 35 -8.88 -12.33 -5.39
N HIS A 36 -9.74 -11.33 -5.63
CA HIS A 36 -10.68 -11.38 -6.75
C HIS A 36 -9.96 -11.52 -8.10
N ARG A 37 -8.85 -10.77 -8.29
CA ARG A 37 -8.05 -10.86 -9.52
C ARG A 37 -7.33 -12.20 -9.65
N ALA A 38 -6.75 -12.70 -8.57
CA ALA A 38 -5.99 -13.95 -8.57
C ALA A 38 -6.87 -15.15 -9.00
N ARG A 39 -8.18 -15.11 -8.76
CA ARG A 39 -9.12 -16.14 -9.23
C ARG A 39 -9.24 -16.24 -10.75
N SER A 40 -8.84 -15.21 -11.50
CA SER A 40 -8.79 -15.22 -12.96
C SER A 40 -7.45 -15.72 -13.52
N TYR A 41 -6.51 -16.14 -12.67
CA TYR A 41 -5.21 -16.62 -13.11
C TYR A 41 -5.28 -18.10 -13.46
N ARG A 42 -4.62 -18.46 -14.56
CA ARG A 42 -4.44 -19.85 -14.98
C ARG A 42 -2.98 -20.23 -14.89
N LEU A 43 -2.75 -21.51 -14.59
CA LEU A 43 -1.43 -22.08 -14.68
C LEU A 43 -1.09 -22.33 -16.15
N VAL A 44 -0.07 -21.65 -16.65
CA VAL A 44 0.49 -21.83 -17.99
C VAL A 44 1.92 -22.35 -17.84
N GLY A 45 2.10 -23.65 -18.05
CA GLY A 45 3.36 -24.33 -17.71
C GLY A 45 3.58 -24.33 -16.19
N THR A 46 4.61 -23.61 -15.72
CA THR A 46 4.91 -23.42 -14.30
C THR A 46 4.60 -22.01 -13.79
N ALA A 47 4.07 -21.13 -14.65
CA ALA A 47 3.79 -19.74 -14.31
C ALA A 47 2.29 -19.51 -14.15
N LEU A 48 1.91 -18.67 -13.18
CA LEU A 48 0.56 -18.10 -13.12
C LEU A 48 0.50 -16.92 -14.10
N ALA A 49 -0.47 -16.96 -15.00
CA ALA A 49 -0.72 -15.89 -15.95
C ALA A 49 -2.19 -15.46 -15.87
N PRO A 50 -2.48 -14.15 -16.00
CA PRO A 50 -3.86 -13.72 -16.17
C PRO A 50 -4.44 -14.23 -17.49
N GLU A 51 -5.73 -14.57 -17.48
CA GLU A 51 -6.47 -14.92 -18.71
C GLU A 51 -6.50 -13.76 -19.70
N ASP A 52 -6.69 -12.54 -19.19
CA ASP A 52 -6.76 -11.29 -19.96
C ASP A 52 -5.97 -10.19 -19.24
N VAL A 53 -5.40 -9.24 -19.99
CA VAL A 53 -4.73 -8.05 -19.42
C VAL A 53 -5.72 -7.28 -18.52
N THR A 54 -5.29 -6.88 -17.32
CA THR A 54 -6.18 -6.15 -16.42
C THR A 54 -6.56 -4.78 -16.98
N THR A 55 -7.85 -4.48 -17.00
CA THR A 55 -8.39 -3.14 -17.29
C THR A 55 -8.86 -2.43 -16.03
N ASP A 56 -8.75 -3.07 -14.85
CA ASP A 56 -9.11 -2.44 -13.59
C ASP A 56 -8.08 -1.37 -13.26
N ARG A 57 -8.54 -0.11 -13.25
CA ARG A 57 -7.71 1.06 -13.00
C ARG A 57 -6.95 0.97 -11.68
N ARG A 58 -7.55 0.36 -10.64
CA ARG A 58 -6.93 0.21 -9.31
C ARG A 58 -5.76 -0.78 -9.38
N LEU A 59 -5.93 -1.89 -10.08
CA LEU A 59 -4.86 -2.87 -10.29
C LEU A 59 -3.73 -2.27 -11.14
N LEU A 60 -4.07 -1.54 -12.20
CA LEU A 60 -3.08 -0.81 -13.00
C LEU A 60 -2.31 0.23 -12.18
N ALA A 61 -2.96 0.93 -11.25
CA ALA A 61 -2.29 1.87 -10.36
C ALA A 61 -1.29 1.17 -9.43
N LEU A 62 -1.63 -0.01 -8.89
CA LEU A 62 -0.72 -0.81 -8.09
C LEU A 62 0.49 -1.28 -8.91
N LEU A 63 0.25 -1.85 -10.09
CA LEU A 63 1.31 -2.34 -10.98
C LEU A 63 2.25 -1.21 -11.41
N ARG A 64 1.71 -0.04 -11.76
CA ARG A 64 2.51 1.14 -12.13
C ARG A 64 3.28 1.72 -10.94
N ALA A 65 2.72 1.65 -9.74
CA ALA A 65 3.41 2.09 -8.54
C ALA A 65 4.62 1.19 -8.23
N GLU A 66 4.55 -0.10 -8.57
CA GLU A 66 5.61 -1.06 -8.27
C GLU A 66 6.62 -1.24 -9.42
N LEU A 67 6.13 -1.44 -10.65
CA LEU A 67 6.95 -1.73 -11.81
C LEU A 67 7.44 -0.45 -12.50
N GLY A 68 6.71 0.65 -12.34
CA GLY A 68 7.00 1.94 -12.96
C GLY A 68 5.85 2.44 -13.84
N ALA A 69 5.56 3.74 -13.75
CA ALA A 69 4.45 4.36 -14.49
C ALA A 69 4.67 4.40 -16.01
N GLY A 70 5.94 4.31 -16.46
CA GLY A 70 6.31 4.32 -17.87
C GLY A 70 6.50 2.93 -18.48
N GLU A 71 6.27 1.86 -17.72
CA GLU A 71 6.40 0.51 -18.23
C GLU A 71 5.33 0.22 -19.29
N PRO A 72 5.68 -0.46 -20.39
CA PRO A 72 4.72 -0.80 -21.43
C PRO A 72 3.74 -1.88 -20.92
N ASP A 73 2.53 -1.90 -21.49
CA ASP A 73 1.43 -2.77 -21.03
C ASP A 73 1.81 -4.26 -21.01
N TRP A 74 2.68 -4.71 -21.92
CA TRP A 74 3.14 -6.10 -21.94
C TRP A 74 4.02 -6.45 -20.72
N VAL A 75 4.81 -5.51 -20.18
CA VAL A 75 5.59 -5.72 -18.95
C VAL A 75 4.62 -5.86 -17.78
N LEU A 76 3.63 -4.97 -17.68
CA LEU A 76 2.61 -5.02 -16.63
C LEU A 76 1.86 -6.36 -16.67
N ALA A 77 1.47 -6.84 -17.86
CA ALA A 77 0.77 -8.11 -18.03
C ALA A 77 1.64 -9.32 -17.66
N CYS A 78 2.91 -9.34 -18.09
CA CYS A 78 3.82 -10.46 -17.80
C CYS A 78 4.20 -10.56 -16.31
N GLN A 79 4.33 -9.42 -15.63
CA GLN A 79 4.73 -9.38 -14.21
C GLN A 79 3.53 -9.36 -13.26
N GLU A 80 2.30 -9.29 -13.79
CA GLU A 80 1.09 -9.02 -13.00
C GLU A 80 0.95 -9.97 -11.81
N ALA A 81 0.96 -11.28 -12.07
CA ALA A 81 0.69 -12.28 -11.03
C ALA A 81 1.77 -12.28 -9.94
N VAL A 82 3.04 -12.15 -10.33
CA VAL A 82 4.17 -12.09 -9.38
C VAL A 82 4.07 -10.82 -8.53
N CYS A 83 3.83 -9.68 -9.17
CA CYS A 83 3.72 -8.39 -8.51
C CYS A 83 2.53 -8.36 -7.54
N LEU A 84 1.34 -8.78 -7.97
CA LEU A 84 0.13 -8.72 -7.14
C LEU A 84 0.19 -9.70 -5.96
N ASN A 85 0.79 -10.89 -6.13
CA ASN A 85 1.00 -11.82 -5.02
C ASN A 85 1.96 -11.22 -3.98
N TRP A 86 3.07 -10.62 -4.44
CA TRP A 86 4.01 -9.98 -3.52
C TRP A 86 3.39 -8.78 -2.80
N ILE A 87 2.58 -7.96 -3.48
CA ILE A 87 1.79 -6.89 -2.84
C ILE A 87 0.85 -7.47 -1.77
N ALA A 88 0.17 -8.59 -2.06
CA ALA A 88 -0.71 -9.24 -1.08
C ALA A 88 0.04 -9.69 0.17
N ASP A 89 1.23 -10.31 0.02
CA ASP A 89 2.07 -10.71 1.15
C ASP A 89 2.46 -9.51 2.04
N GLN A 90 2.86 -8.40 1.41
CA GLN A 90 3.22 -7.17 2.13
C GLN A 90 2.02 -6.50 2.81
N LEU A 91 0.82 -6.60 2.24
CA LEU A 91 -0.42 -6.12 2.88
C LEU A 91 -0.80 -6.99 4.09
N ILE A 92 -0.61 -8.31 4.01
CA ILE A 92 -0.82 -9.22 5.14
C ILE A 92 0.15 -8.93 6.27
N GLU A 93 1.43 -8.72 5.94
CA GLU A 93 2.46 -8.31 6.92
C GLU A 93 2.09 -6.98 7.58
N HIS A 94 1.70 -5.98 6.79
CA HIS A 94 1.23 -4.69 7.31
C HIS A 94 0.04 -4.85 8.27
N LEU A 95 -0.99 -5.61 7.89
CA LEU A 95 -2.14 -5.89 8.76
C LEU A 95 -1.73 -6.56 10.07
N GLY A 96 -0.74 -7.45 10.03
CA GLY A 96 -0.19 -8.12 11.22
C GLY A 96 0.49 -7.17 12.21
N THR A 97 0.94 -6.00 11.75
CA THR A 97 1.53 -4.96 12.61
C THR A 97 0.53 -3.97 13.19
N LEU A 98 -0.72 -3.94 12.67
CA LEU A 98 -1.74 -3.02 13.15
C LEU A 98 -2.44 -3.58 14.39
N PRO A 99 -2.57 -2.81 15.48
CA PRO A 99 -3.36 -3.22 16.64
C PRO A 99 -4.84 -3.43 16.26
N SER A 100 -5.55 -4.20 17.08
CA SER A 100 -6.98 -4.48 16.90
C SER A 100 -7.89 -3.29 17.25
N SER A 101 -7.39 -2.36 18.06
CA SER A 101 -7.98 -1.07 18.40
C SER A 101 -6.95 0.04 18.17
N GLY A 102 -7.31 1.30 18.42
CA GLY A 102 -6.31 2.38 18.49
C GLY A 102 -5.16 2.02 19.45
N GLY A 103 -3.97 2.57 19.21
CA GLY A 103 -2.80 2.30 20.03
C GLY A 103 -1.48 2.54 19.33
N VAL A 104 -0.46 1.83 19.82
CA VAL A 104 0.92 1.96 19.36
C VAL A 104 1.23 0.90 18.31
N VAL A 105 1.78 1.33 17.18
CA VAL A 105 2.40 0.50 16.16
C VAL A 105 3.90 0.54 16.37
N CYS A 106 4.52 -0.61 16.59
CA CYS A 106 5.98 -0.74 16.69
C CYS A 106 6.52 -1.47 15.46
N LEU A 107 7.42 -0.82 14.72
CA LEU A 107 8.03 -1.37 13.51
C LEU A 107 9.52 -1.51 13.72
N ALA A 108 10.06 -2.72 13.52
CA ALA A 108 11.50 -2.85 13.36
C ALA A 108 11.96 -1.98 12.18
N ALA A 109 13.11 -1.31 12.27
CA ALA A 109 13.62 -0.39 11.26
C ALA A 109 13.64 -1.00 9.83
N ARG A 110 13.94 -2.30 9.72
CA ARG A 110 13.91 -3.04 8.45
C ARG A 110 12.54 -3.12 7.78
N SER A 111 11.46 -2.95 8.54
CA SER A 111 10.07 -3.05 8.07
C SER A 111 9.49 -1.70 7.64
N VAL A 112 10.18 -0.60 7.96
CA VAL A 112 9.77 0.77 7.59
C VAL A 112 9.61 0.93 6.06
N PRO A 113 10.54 0.46 5.21
CA PRO A 113 10.36 0.55 3.76
C PRO A 113 9.10 -0.15 3.25
N THR A 114 8.79 -1.34 3.79
CA THR A 114 7.57 -2.09 3.47
C THR A 114 6.33 -1.30 3.87
N TRP A 115 6.30 -0.77 5.08
CA TRP A 115 5.20 0.08 5.55
C TRP A 115 5.00 1.31 4.66
N SER A 116 6.06 2.07 4.38
CA SER A 116 6.00 3.23 3.50
C SER A 116 5.51 2.85 2.10
N ARG A 117 5.93 1.70 1.57
CA ARG A 117 5.48 1.20 0.27
C ARG A 117 3.99 0.83 0.27
N VAL A 118 3.50 0.17 1.31
CA VAL A 118 2.07 -0.15 1.46
C VAL A 118 1.20 1.12 1.48
N ILE A 119 1.61 2.14 2.24
CA ILE A 119 0.88 3.42 2.26
C ILE A 119 0.93 4.12 0.88
N ARG A 120 2.05 4.00 0.15
CA ARG A 120 2.15 4.50 -1.23
C ARG A 120 1.19 3.80 -2.19
N TRP A 121 0.92 2.50 -2.01
CA TRP A 121 -0.10 1.80 -2.78
C TRP A 121 -1.50 2.35 -2.49
N TYR A 122 -1.83 2.65 -1.23
CA TYR A 122 -3.09 3.32 -0.90
C TYR A 122 -3.20 4.65 -1.63
N LEU A 123 -2.16 5.46 -1.58
CA LEU A 123 -2.10 6.74 -2.28
C LEU A 123 -2.23 6.58 -3.80
N ALA A 124 -1.58 5.58 -4.41
CA ALA A 124 -1.68 5.33 -5.84
C ALA A 124 -3.12 5.01 -6.26
N VAL A 125 -3.78 4.11 -5.52
CA VAL A 125 -5.17 3.74 -5.79
C VAL A 125 -6.12 4.90 -5.53
N ILE A 126 -5.95 5.65 -4.44
CA ILE A 126 -6.78 6.83 -4.15
C ILE A 126 -6.66 7.84 -5.30
N ARG A 127 -5.43 8.17 -5.72
CA ARG A 127 -5.17 9.13 -6.80
C ARG A 127 -5.80 8.69 -8.12
N GLU A 128 -5.66 7.41 -8.46
CA GLU A 128 -6.27 6.86 -9.68
C GLU A 128 -7.81 6.93 -9.65
N MET A 129 -8.40 6.69 -8.48
CA MET A 129 -9.85 6.76 -8.29
C MET A 129 -10.38 8.18 -8.05
N THR A 130 -9.49 9.17 -8.00
CA THR A 130 -9.87 10.56 -7.82
C THR A 130 -10.25 11.17 -9.16
N GLU A 131 -11.48 11.67 -9.24
CA GLU A 131 -12.02 12.45 -10.35
C GLU A 131 -11.27 13.78 -10.49
N GLN A 132 -11.42 14.45 -11.64
CA GLN A 132 -10.71 15.69 -11.95
C GLN A 132 -10.95 16.82 -10.94
N ASP A 133 -12.03 16.77 -10.17
CA ASP A 133 -12.38 17.75 -9.13
C ASP A 133 -11.79 17.41 -7.74
N GLY A 134 -10.97 16.36 -7.62
CA GLY A 134 -10.36 15.97 -6.35
C GLY A 134 -11.26 15.12 -5.46
N ARG A 135 -12.30 14.49 -6.02
CA ARG A 135 -13.21 13.59 -5.29
C ARG A 135 -13.08 12.14 -5.73
N ALA A 136 -13.29 11.21 -4.80
CA ALA A 136 -13.53 9.81 -5.11
C ALA A 136 -14.91 9.42 -4.58
N ALA A 137 -15.77 8.87 -5.44
CA ALA A 137 -17.16 8.53 -5.11
C ALA A 137 -17.92 9.69 -4.43
N GLY A 138 -17.75 10.92 -4.95
CA GLY A 138 -18.40 12.13 -4.44
C GLY A 138 -17.81 12.70 -3.13
N LYS A 139 -16.76 12.09 -2.56
CA LYS A 139 -16.11 12.57 -1.32
C LYS A 139 -14.75 13.21 -1.62
N PRO A 140 -14.43 14.38 -1.03
CA PRO A 140 -13.10 14.98 -1.15
C PRO A 140 -12.02 14.04 -0.58
N VAL A 141 -10.96 13.79 -1.33
CA VAL A 141 -9.85 12.90 -0.88
C VAL A 141 -8.65 13.65 -0.31
N ALA A 142 -8.57 14.97 -0.47
CA ALA A 142 -7.40 15.76 -0.12
C ALA A 142 -6.93 15.55 1.33
N LYS A 143 -7.88 15.40 2.26
CA LYS A 143 -7.56 15.14 3.67
C LYS A 143 -6.94 13.76 3.88
N SER A 144 -7.46 12.72 3.21
CA SER A 144 -6.90 11.37 3.26
C SER A 144 -5.54 11.30 2.59
N VAL A 145 -5.38 11.94 1.42
CA VAL A 145 -4.09 12.01 0.71
C VAL A 145 -3.04 12.72 1.56
N GLY A 146 -3.39 13.85 2.18
CA GLY A 146 -2.49 14.57 3.09
C GLY A 146 -2.13 13.75 4.33
N TRP A 147 -3.10 13.05 4.91
CA TRP A 147 -2.87 12.19 6.08
C TRP A 147 -1.94 11.02 5.76
N PHE A 148 -2.21 10.25 4.70
CA PHE A 148 -1.31 9.17 4.25
C PHE A 148 0.08 9.69 3.85
N GLY A 149 0.15 10.87 3.22
CA GLY A 149 1.41 11.54 2.92
C GLY A 149 2.23 11.83 4.18
N GLY A 150 1.58 12.35 5.22
CA GLY A 150 2.23 12.59 6.52
C GLY A 150 2.71 11.32 7.22
N ILE A 151 2.03 10.17 7.04
CA ILE A 151 2.51 8.88 7.55
C ILE A 151 3.84 8.52 6.88
N VAL A 152 3.91 8.58 5.55
CA VAL A 152 5.11 8.24 4.78
C VAL A 152 6.26 9.19 5.13
N GLU A 153 6.01 10.49 5.15
CA GLU A 153 7.03 11.50 5.48
C GLU A 153 7.60 11.28 6.89
N GLY A 154 6.75 10.99 7.87
CA GLY A 154 7.19 10.70 9.24
C GLY A 154 8.05 9.44 9.31
N LEU A 155 7.63 8.35 8.67
CA LEU A 155 8.40 7.11 8.61
C LEU A 155 9.78 7.29 7.97
N GLU A 156 9.83 8.00 6.85
CA GLU A 156 11.08 8.20 6.10
C GLU A 156 12.05 9.14 6.81
N THR A 157 11.52 10.13 7.52
CA THR A 157 12.32 11.03 8.36
C THR A 157 13.02 10.24 9.47
N GLN A 158 12.30 9.36 10.18
CA GLN A 158 12.89 8.55 11.26
C GLN A 158 13.89 7.51 10.75
N SER A 159 13.67 6.98 9.55
CA SER A 159 14.61 6.07 8.91
C SER A 159 15.90 6.77 8.46
N ALA A 160 15.84 8.01 7.96
CA ALA A 160 17.02 8.72 7.46
C ALA A 160 18.02 9.07 8.57
N SER A 161 17.56 9.28 9.80
CA SER A 161 18.40 9.56 10.96
C SER A 161 19.34 8.41 11.36
N SER A 162 19.25 7.21 10.76
CA SER A 162 20.14 6.07 11.06
C SER A 162 21.52 6.13 10.41
N VAL A 163 21.72 6.98 9.40
CA VAL A 163 22.95 6.95 8.56
C VAL A 163 24.02 7.94 9.07
N SER A 164 23.72 8.69 10.15
CA SER A 164 24.56 9.80 10.63
C SER A 164 25.17 9.59 12.01
N SER A 165 25.18 8.36 12.54
CA SER A 165 25.74 8.02 13.87
C SER A 165 26.90 7.04 13.77
#